data_AF-A0AAU2I1B3-F1
#
_entry.id   AF-A0AAU2I1B3-F1
#
_cell.length_a   1.000
_cell.length_b   1.000
_cell.length_c   1.000
_cell.angle_alpha   90.00
_cell.angle_beta   90.00
_cell.angle_gamma   90.00
#
_symmetry.space_group_name_H-M   'P 1'
#
loop_
_entity.id
_entity.type
_entity.pdbx_description
1 polymer ?
#
loop_
_entity_poly.entity_id
_entity_poly.type
_entity_poly.pdbx_seq_one_letter_code
_entity_poly.pdbx_strand_id
1 'polypeptide(L)'
;MTVDGTGLLCVTLLLRLRKRIEGTPPGTVVHVIATDPAAPLDLPAWCHMVGHDYLGPVPGERPVYALRLAADARPTLPDAPWHPAPTP
;
A
#
# COMPACT_ATOMS: atom_id res chain seq x y z
N MET A 1 9.70 -6.62 1.09
CA MET A 1 8.89 -7.29 2.13
C MET A 1 7.54 -7.72 1.56
N THR A 2 6.75 -8.50 2.30
CA THR A 2 5.41 -8.95 1.87
C THR A 2 4.34 -8.60 2.89
N VAL A 3 3.16 -8.17 2.41
CA VAL A 3 1.95 -7.92 3.19
C VAL A 3 0.83 -8.80 2.66
N ASP A 4 0.31 -9.67 3.51
CA ASP A 4 -0.80 -10.56 3.15
C ASP A 4 -2.15 -9.94 3.54
N GLY A 5 -2.93 -9.64 2.51
CA GLY A 5 -4.31 -9.14 2.57
C GLY A 5 -5.33 -10.14 2.04
N THR A 6 -4.98 -11.42 1.92
CA THR A 6 -5.91 -12.46 1.45
C THR A 6 -7.19 -12.45 2.30
N GLY A 7 -8.34 -12.37 1.63
CA GLY A 7 -9.65 -12.33 2.27
C GLY A 7 -10.02 -10.99 2.95
N LEU A 8 -9.16 -9.98 2.89
CA LEU A 8 -9.47 -8.65 3.40
C LEU A 8 -10.10 -7.77 2.32
N LEU A 9 -11.02 -6.89 2.73
CA LEU A 9 -11.41 -5.75 1.91
C LEU A 9 -10.22 -4.79 1.75
N CYS A 10 -10.17 -4.07 0.64
CA CYS A 10 -9.07 -3.19 0.28
C CYS A 10 -8.82 -2.12 1.35
N VAL A 11 -9.88 -1.57 1.95
CA VAL A 11 -9.79 -0.63 3.09
C VAL A 11 -9.01 -1.22 4.28
N THR A 12 -9.28 -2.48 4.63
CA THR A 12 -8.62 -3.19 5.73
C THR A 12 -7.17 -3.56 5.36
N LEU A 13 -6.94 -3.90 4.10
CA LEU A 13 -5.59 -4.14 3.56
C LEU A 13 -4.74 -2.88 3.64
N LEU A 14 -5.27 -1.71 3.26
CA LEU A 14 -4.54 -0.44 3.31
C LEU A 14 -4.16 -0.05 4.75
N LEU A 15 -5.05 -0.29 5.73
CA LEU A 15 -4.73 -0.10 7.16
C LEU A 15 -3.55 -0.97 7.59
N ARG A 16 -3.58 -2.26 7.21
CA ARG A 16 -2.49 -3.21 7.50
C ARG A 16 -1.20 -2.81 6.80
N LEU A 17 -1.27 -2.44 5.52
CA LEU A 17 -0.14 -1.99 4.72
C LEU A 17 0.52 -0.77 5.36
N ARG A 18 -0.25 0.29 5.66
CA ARG A 18 0.24 1.52 6.30
C ARG A 18 0.94 1.25 7.62
N LYS A 19 0.35 0.42 8.48
CA LYS A 19 0.99 -0.01 9.74
C LYS A 19 2.29 -0.78 9.50
N ARG A 20 2.34 -1.62 8.46
CA ARG A 20 3.49 -2.49 8.18
C ARG A 20 4.69 -1.75 7.58
N ILE A 21 4.44 -0.70 6.81
CA ILE A 21 5.48 0.10 6.16
C ILE A 21 6.00 1.25 7.05
N GLU A 22 5.33 1.53 8.17
CA GLU A 22 5.78 2.53 9.14
C GLU A 22 7.21 2.24 9.62
N GLY A 23 8.08 3.25 9.56
CA GLY A 23 9.50 3.12 9.91
C GLY A 23 10.34 2.31 8.91
N THR A 24 9.77 1.87 7.78
CA THR A 24 10.52 1.16 6.75
C THR A 24 11.31 2.14 5.88
N PRO A 25 12.59 1.85 5.56
CA PRO A 25 13.39 2.72 4.71
C PRO A 25 12.78 2.93 3.31
N PRO A 26 12.89 4.15 2.75
CA PRO A 26 12.60 4.40 1.34
C PRO A 26 13.39 3.48 0.41
N GLY A 27 12.86 3.26 -0.79
CA GLY A 27 13.39 2.30 -1.77
C GLY A 27 12.96 0.85 -1.54
N THR A 28 12.38 0.54 -0.37
CA THR A 28 11.88 -0.81 -0.09
C THR A 28 10.73 -1.18 -1.03
N VAL A 29 10.84 -2.34 -1.68
CA VAL A 29 9.74 -2.93 -2.47
C VAL A 29 8.85 -3.77 -1.56
N VAL A 30 7.55 -3.49 -1.60
CA VAL A 30 6.50 -4.19 -0.86
C VAL A 30 5.66 -4.99 -1.86
N HIS A 31 5.55 -6.29 -1.62
CA HIS A 31 4.63 -7.18 -2.34
C HIS A 31 3.35 -7.33 -1.52
N VAL A 32 2.21 -6.98 -2.10
CA VAL A 32 0.91 -7.02 -1.45
C VAL A 32 0.10 -8.14 -2.09
N ILE A 33 -0.27 -9.15 -1.31
CA ILE A 33 -1.21 -10.19 -1.75
C ILE A 33 -2.62 -9.65 -1.49
N ALA A 34 -3.42 -9.48 -2.52
CA ALA A 34 -4.76 -8.88 -2.39
C ALA A 34 -5.77 -9.62 -3.28
N THR A 35 -6.81 -10.18 -2.66
CA THR A 35 -7.88 -10.91 -3.36
C THR A 35 -9.14 -10.08 -3.56
N ASP A 36 -9.20 -8.86 -3.00
CA ASP A 36 -10.31 -7.94 -3.24
C ASP A 36 -10.27 -7.45 -4.70
N PRO A 37 -11.38 -7.55 -5.47
CA PRO A 37 -11.45 -7.05 -6.84
C PRO A 37 -11.23 -5.53 -6.98
N ALA A 38 -11.32 -4.74 -5.90
CA ALA A 38 -11.02 -3.32 -5.90
C ALA A 38 -9.50 -3.01 -5.84
N ALA A 39 -8.67 -3.96 -5.39
CA ALA A 39 -7.23 -3.74 -5.21
C ALA A 39 -6.48 -3.26 -6.48
N PRO A 40 -6.78 -3.74 -7.71
CA PRO A 40 -6.19 -3.21 -8.93
C PRO A 40 -6.40 -1.71 -9.16
N LEU A 41 -7.47 -1.13 -8.61
CA LEU A 41 -7.78 0.30 -8.73
C LEU A 41 -7.29 1.09 -7.50
N ASP A 42 -7.53 0.55 -6.31
CA ASP A 42 -7.29 1.25 -5.06
C ASP A 42 -5.80 1.33 -4.69
N LEU A 43 -5.01 0.28 -4.95
CA LEU A 43 -3.56 0.30 -4.68
C LEU A 43 -2.83 1.39 -5.49
N PRO A 44 -3.01 1.50 -6.82
CA PRO A 44 -2.40 2.60 -7.56
C PRO A 44 -2.92 3.97 -7.13
N ALA A 45 -4.22 4.10 -6.86
CA ALA A 45 -4.80 5.37 -6.40
C ALA A 45 -4.21 5.80 -5.05
N TRP A 46 -4.10 4.88 -4.09
CA TRP A 46 -3.49 5.13 -2.79
C TRP A 46 -2.01 5.47 -2.93
N CYS A 47 -1.24 4.71 -3.73
CA CYS A 47 0.16 5.01 -3.98
C CYS A 47 0.34 6.42 -4.55
N HIS A 48 -0.46 6.80 -5.55
CA HIS A 48 -0.44 8.14 -6.13
C HIS A 48 -0.77 9.24 -5.10
N MET A 49 -1.80 9.01 -4.27
CA MET A 49 -2.24 9.96 -3.25
C MET A 49 -1.15 10.23 -2.19
N VAL A 50 -0.47 9.19 -1.73
CA VAL A 50 0.56 9.29 -0.69
C VAL A 50 1.96 9.50 -1.24
N GLY A 51 2.17 9.37 -2.56
CA GLY A 51 3.46 9.55 -3.21
C GLY A 51 4.36 8.31 -3.22
N HIS A 52 3.82 7.11 -3.03
CA HIS A 52 4.57 5.86 -3.29
C HIS A 52 4.53 5.48 -4.77
N ASP A 53 5.51 4.69 -5.22
CA ASP A 53 5.51 4.19 -6.60
C ASP A 53 4.69 2.91 -6.67
N TYR A 54 3.61 2.90 -7.44
CA TYR A 54 2.96 1.65 -7.81
C TYR A 54 3.74 0.99 -8.97
N LEU A 55 4.16 -0.26 -8.78
CA LEU A 55 4.96 -1.01 -9.76
C LEU A 55 4.12 -1.99 -10.58
N GLY A 56 2.84 -2.17 -10.24
CA GLY A 56 1.92 -3.03 -10.97
C GLY A 56 1.74 -4.44 -10.41
N PRO A 57 0.92 -5.26 -11.08
CA PRO A 57 0.77 -6.66 -10.74
C PRO A 57 2.06 -7.44 -11.02
N VAL A 58 2.36 -8.42 -10.15
CA VAL A 58 3.49 -9.34 -10.30
C VAL A 58 2.96 -10.65 -10.86
N PRO A 59 3.52 -11.17 -11.97
CA PRO A 59 3.11 -12.45 -12.54
C PRO A 59 3.25 -13.61 -11.53
N GLY A 60 2.26 -14.49 -11.48
CA GLY A 60 2.26 -15.67 -10.62
C GLY A 60 0.85 -16.21 -10.38
N GLU A 61 0.75 -17.26 -9.56
CA GLU A 61 -0.53 -17.92 -9.24
C GLU A 61 -1.39 -17.12 -8.26
N ARG A 62 -0.78 -16.21 -7.48
CA ARG A 62 -1.48 -15.37 -6.50
C ARG A 62 -1.61 -13.94 -7.02
N PRO A 63 -2.69 -13.21 -6.66
CA PRO A 63 -2.86 -11.82 -7.04
C PRO A 63 -1.94 -10.93 -6.19
N VAL A 64 -0.71 -10.76 -6.67
CA VAL A 64 0.33 -9.97 -6.02
C VAL A 64 0.51 -8.65 -6.75
N TYR A 65 0.63 -7.56 -6.00
CA TYR A 65 0.91 -6.22 -6.50
C TYR A 65 2.17 -5.68 -5.84
N ALA A 66 3.05 -5.04 -6.61
CA ALA A 66 4.27 -4.46 -6.10
C ALA A 66 4.15 -2.93 -6.00
N LEU A 67 4.70 -2.36 -4.94
CA LEU A 67 4.90 -0.92 -4.77
C LEU A 67 6.27 -0.64 -4.16
N ARG A 68 6.82 0.56 -4.40
CA ARG A 68 8.07 1.04 -3.82
C ARG A 68 7.79 2.18 -2.87
N LEU A 69 8.39 2.14 -1.68
CA LEU A 69 8.30 3.24 -0.73
C LEU A 69 9.15 4.41 -1.22
N ALA A 70 8.55 5.57 -1.39
CA ALA A 70 9.24 6.82 -1.70
C ALA A 70 9.70 7.53 -0.43
N ALA A 71 10.77 8.34 -0.55
CA ALA A 71 11.34 9.07 0.59
C ALA A 71 10.51 10.28 1.02
N ASP A 72 9.78 10.85 0.08
CA ASP A 72 8.92 12.02 0.21
C ASP A 72 7.43 11.66 0.31
N ALA A 73 7.13 10.38 0.58
CA ALA A 73 5.77 9.93 0.77
C ALA A 73 5.09 10.66 1.94
N ARG A 74 3.88 11.14 1.70
CA ARG A 74 3.10 11.93 2.65
C ARG A 74 2.59 11.03 3.77
N PRO A 75 2.78 11.42 5.04
CA PRO A 75 2.21 10.68 6.16
C PRO A 75 0.67 10.76 6.12
N THR A 76 0.03 9.69 6.59
CA THR A 76 -1.44 9.57 6.66
C THR A 76 -1.87 9.25 8.08
N LEU A 77 -3.16 9.49 8.40
CA LEU A 77 -3.72 9.12 9.70
C LEU A 77 -3.60 7.59 9.96
N PRO A 78 -3.42 7.14 11.21
CA PRO A 78 -3.30 5.72 11.54
C PRO A 78 -4.51 4.87 11.13
N ASP A 79 -5.72 5.39 11.39
CA ASP A 79 -6.98 4.68 11.15
C ASP A 79 -7.69 5.12 9.85
N ALA A 80 -7.07 6.02 9.10
CA ALA A 80 -7.58 6.49 7.82
C ALA A 80 -6.42 6.77 6.85
N PRO A 81 -5.83 5.72 6.23
CA PRO A 81 -4.67 5.84 5.34
C PRO A 81 -4.94 6.62 4.04
N TRP A 82 -6.18 7.04 3.79
CA TRP A 82 -6.59 7.92 2.69
C TRP A 82 -6.68 9.40 3.10
N HIS A 83 -6.46 9.72 4.38
CA HIS A 83 -6.41 11.11 4.86
C HIS A 83 -4.97 11.50 5.19
N PRO A 84 -4.44 12.58 4.56
CA PRO A 84 -3.14 13.13 4.95
C PRO A 84 -3.11 13.47 6.43
N ALA A 85 -1.99 13.17 7.10
CA ALA A 85 -1.77 13.64 8.46
C ALA A 85 -1.60 15.17 8.43
N PRO A 86 -2.10 15.90 9.46
CA PRO A 86 -1.86 17.33 9.57
C PRO A 86 -0.35 17.59 9.58
N THR A 87 0.06 18.66 8.92
CA THR A 87 1.44 19.14 9.03
C THR A 87 1.65 19.61 10.47
N PRO A 88 2.77 19.26 11.13
CA PRO A 88 3.07 19.78 12.46
C PRO A 88 3.16 21.31 12.49
#